data_AF-W4L5I7-F1
#
_entry.id   AF-W4L5I7-F1
#
_cell.length_a   1.000
_cell.length_b   1.000
_cell.length_c   1.000
_cell.angle_alpha   90.00
_cell.angle_beta   90.00
_cell.angle_gamma   90.00
#
_symmetry.space_group_name_H-M   'P 1'
#
loop_
_entity.id
_entity.type
_entity.pdbx_description
1 polymer ?
#
loop_
_entity_poly.entity_id
_entity_poly.type
_entity_poly.pdbx_seq_one_letter_code
_entity_poly.pdbx_strand_id
1 'polypeptide(L)'
;MNVYELARFTTPPFRCPYLPDQTASLTYRILLGMGAADYEDMLSRGWRRFGCEFFRPVCAACAECRSLRLRLEDFRPSRSQRRALKANADIEVIVQTPTATPAHVRLYNAYHQDMAVRKQWPYRAHNLKSY
;
A
#
# COMPACT_ATOMS: atom_id res chain seq x y z
N MET A 1 -15.47 17.73 8.42
CA MET A 1 -15.70 17.95 6.97
C MET A 1 -16.81 17.01 6.56
N ASN A 2 -17.79 17.48 5.78
CA ASN A 2 -18.86 16.62 5.31
C ASN A 2 -18.39 15.90 4.04
N VAL A 3 -18.53 14.58 4.02
CA VAL A 3 -18.28 13.76 2.82
C VAL A 3 -19.54 13.79 1.95
N TYR A 4 -19.38 14.13 0.67
CA TYR A 4 -20.47 14.15 -0.30
C TYR A 4 -20.33 12.99 -1.27
N GLU A 5 -21.42 12.24 -1.50
CA GLU A 5 -21.48 11.16 -2.47
C GLU A 5 -22.25 11.60 -3.71
N LEU A 6 -21.52 11.79 -4.82
CA LEU A 6 -22.07 12.28 -6.07
C LEU A 6 -22.72 11.18 -6.91
N ALA A 7 -22.21 9.96 -6.81
CA ALA A 7 -22.76 8.81 -7.51
C ALA A 7 -22.36 7.50 -6.82
N ARG A 8 -23.23 6.49 -6.99
CA ARG A 8 -22.97 5.09 -6.64
C ARG A 8 -23.51 4.19 -7.72
N PHE A 9 -22.69 3.27 -8.20
CA PHE A 9 -23.11 2.28 -9.19
C PHE A 9 -22.29 1.01 -9.09
N THR A 10 -22.77 -0.06 -9.72
CA THR A 10 -22.05 -1.33 -9.82
C THR A 10 -22.00 -1.73 -11.28
N THR A 11 -20.83 -2.16 -11.75
CA THR A 11 -20.68 -2.63 -13.12
C THR A 11 -21.45 -3.94 -13.31
N PRO A 12 -22.01 -4.19 -14.52
CA PRO A 12 -22.45 -5.53 -14.86
C PRO A 12 -21.27 -6.52 -14.74
N PRO A 13 -21.55 -7.82 -14.54
CA PRO A 13 -20.49 -8.84 -14.51
C PRO A 13 -19.65 -8.83 -15.78
N PHE A 14 -18.34 -8.91 -15.61
CA PHE A 14 -17.36 -9.01 -16.70
C PHE A 14 -16.34 -10.10 -16.39
N ARG A 15 -15.49 -10.47 -17.38
CA ARG A 15 -14.44 -11.47 -17.17
C ARG A 15 -13.43 -10.98 -16.13
N CYS A 16 -13.12 -11.78 -15.12
CA CYS A 16 -12.15 -11.40 -14.11
C CYS A 16 -10.76 -11.21 -14.77
N PRO A 17 -10.09 -10.06 -14.56
CA PRO A 17 -8.81 -9.76 -15.20
C PRO A 17 -7.66 -10.60 -14.64
N TYR A 18 -7.85 -11.24 -13.48
CA TYR A 18 -6.79 -12.00 -12.81
C TYR A 18 -7.03 -13.50 -12.79
N LEU A 19 -8.29 -13.96 -12.81
CA LEU A 19 -8.66 -15.36 -12.70
C LEU A 19 -9.49 -15.72 -13.93
N PRO A 20 -8.91 -16.44 -14.91
CA PRO A 20 -9.53 -16.68 -16.22
C PRO A 20 -10.96 -17.27 -16.16
N ASP A 21 -11.21 -18.12 -15.16
CA ASP A 21 -12.45 -18.89 -15.00
C ASP A 21 -13.48 -18.21 -14.09
N GLN A 22 -13.22 -16.97 -13.67
CA GLN A 22 -14.09 -16.24 -12.77
C GLN A 22 -14.69 -14.99 -13.43
N THR A 23 -15.84 -14.56 -12.92
CA THR A 23 -16.43 -13.26 -13.23
C THR A 23 -16.11 -12.23 -12.16
N ALA A 24 -16.12 -10.97 -12.54
CA ALA A 24 -15.89 -9.84 -11.65
C ALA A 24 -16.97 -8.78 -11.82
N SER A 25 -17.28 -8.09 -10.74
CA SER A 25 -18.08 -6.87 -10.71
C SER A 25 -17.42 -5.89 -9.76
N LEU A 26 -17.46 -4.60 -10.09
CA LEU A 26 -16.92 -3.54 -9.27
C LEU A 26 -18.06 -2.62 -8.84
N THR A 27 -18.12 -2.30 -7.56
CA THR A 27 -18.95 -1.20 -7.09
C THR A 27 -18.09 0.06 -7.01
N TYR A 28 -18.64 1.18 -7.47
CA TYR A 28 -18.02 2.50 -7.51
C TYR A 28 -18.83 3.47 -6.66
N ARG A 29 -18.12 4.39 -6.01
CA ARG A 29 -18.65 5.55 -5.28
C ARG A 29 -17.81 6.78 -5.63
N ILE A 30 -18.45 7.87 -6.02
CA ILE A 30 -17.77 9.14 -6.31
C ILE A 30 -17.90 10.02 -5.07
N LEU A 31 -16.81 10.19 -4.32
CA LEU A 31 -16.81 10.82 -3.00
C LEU A 31 -15.92 12.07 -2.99
N LEU A 32 -16.45 13.19 -2.50
CA LEU A 32 -15.73 14.45 -2.29
C LEU A 32 -15.64 14.81 -0.80
N GLY A 33 -14.61 15.57 -0.43
CA GLY A 33 -14.45 16.09 0.92
C GLY A 33 -13.95 15.08 1.95
N MET A 34 -13.41 13.94 1.51
CA MET A 34 -12.86 12.93 2.42
C MET A 34 -11.61 13.41 3.14
N GLY A 35 -11.63 13.34 4.48
CA GLY A 35 -10.45 13.49 5.30
C GLY A 35 -9.59 12.21 5.34
N ALA A 36 -8.44 12.30 6.01
CA ALA A 36 -7.53 11.17 6.18
C ALA A 36 -8.18 10.00 6.93
N ALA A 37 -8.94 10.27 7.99
CA ALA A 37 -9.61 9.25 8.79
C ALA A 37 -10.71 8.51 8.00
N ASP A 38 -11.52 9.24 7.23
CA ASP A 38 -12.56 8.64 6.38
C ASP A 38 -11.94 7.73 5.30
N TYR A 39 -10.81 8.17 4.74
CA TYR A 39 -10.08 7.40 3.75
C TYR A 39 -9.48 6.13 4.35
N GLU A 40 -8.89 6.21 5.54
CA GLU A 40 -8.37 5.06 6.28
C GLU A 40 -9.48 4.02 6.54
N ASP A 41 -10.67 4.46 6.97
CA ASP A 41 -11.83 3.59 7.18
C ASP A 41 -12.32 2.96 5.85
N MET A 42 -12.22 3.66 4.73
CA MET A 42 -12.51 3.07 3.41
C MET A 42 -11.47 2.00 3.03
N LEU A 43 -10.19 2.29 3.19
CA LEU A 43 -9.08 1.37 2.88
C LEU A 43 -9.18 0.08 3.70
N SER A 44 -9.46 0.18 5.00
CA SER A 44 -9.59 -0.97 5.90
C SER A 44 -10.69 -1.96 5.47
N ARG A 45 -11.71 -1.47 4.78
CA ARG A 45 -12.83 -2.26 4.21
C ARG A 45 -12.62 -2.70 2.76
N GLY A 46 -11.39 -2.57 2.26
CA GLY A 46 -10.97 -3.02 0.94
C GLY A 46 -11.34 -2.09 -0.22
N TRP A 47 -11.73 -0.84 0.06
CA TRP A 47 -11.91 0.16 -1.00
C TRP A 47 -10.56 0.63 -1.54
N ARG A 48 -10.52 0.83 -2.85
CA ARG A 48 -9.40 1.40 -3.60
C ARG A 48 -9.83 2.75 -4.16
N ARG A 49 -8.89 3.60 -4.52
CA ARG A 49 -9.15 4.99 -4.91
C ARG A 49 -8.36 5.42 -6.14
N PHE A 50 -9.01 6.15 -7.03
CA PHE A 50 -8.38 6.95 -8.07
C PHE A 50 -9.06 8.33 -8.13
N GLY A 51 -8.36 9.39 -7.74
CA GLY A 51 -8.98 10.73 -7.66
C GLY A 51 -10.11 10.79 -6.63
N CYS A 52 -11.35 11.09 -7.04
CA CYS A 52 -12.54 11.01 -6.20
C CYS A 52 -13.33 9.70 -6.37
N GLU A 53 -12.84 8.78 -7.19
CA GLU A 53 -13.50 7.51 -7.48
C GLU A 53 -13.02 6.42 -6.53
N PHE A 54 -13.94 5.90 -5.74
CA PHE A 54 -13.72 4.80 -4.82
C PHE A 54 -14.35 3.55 -5.38
N PHE A 55 -13.61 2.45 -5.39
CA PHE A 55 -14.12 1.19 -5.94
C PHE A 55 -13.66 -0.02 -5.16
N ARG A 56 -14.48 -1.08 -5.17
CA ARG A 56 -14.08 -2.39 -4.68
C ARG A 56 -14.77 -3.52 -5.45
N PRO A 57 -14.13 -4.71 -5.53
CA PRO A 57 -14.77 -5.89 -6.08
C PRO A 57 -15.95 -6.37 -5.21
N VAL A 58 -17.02 -6.78 -5.88
CA VAL A 58 -18.26 -7.32 -5.28
C VAL A 58 -18.72 -8.57 -6.04
N CYS A 59 -17.76 -9.43 -6.41
CA CYS A 59 -18.00 -10.65 -7.17
C CYS A 59 -18.94 -11.60 -6.38
N ALA A 60 -19.95 -12.17 -7.05
CA ALA A 60 -20.96 -13.00 -6.38
C ALA A 60 -20.41 -14.33 -5.84
N ALA A 61 -19.46 -14.95 -6.56
CA ALA A 61 -18.97 -16.31 -6.28
C ALA A 61 -17.47 -16.36 -5.89
N CYS A 62 -16.82 -15.22 -5.65
CA CYS A 62 -15.37 -15.16 -5.48
C CYS A 62 -14.94 -14.09 -4.47
N ALA A 63 -14.01 -14.45 -3.57
CA ALA A 63 -13.41 -13.55 -2.58
C ALA A 63 -11.89 -13.38 -2.75
N GLU A 64 -11.34 -13.82 -3.90
CA GLU A 64 -9.89 -13.83 -4.14
C GLU A 64 -9.29 -12.44 -4.40
N CYS A 65 -10.10 -11.40 -4.49
CA CYS A 65 -9.67 -10.03 -4.72
C CYS A 65 -8.91 -9.43 -3.53
N ARG A 66 -7.64 -9.81 -3.39
CA ARG A 66 -6.69 -9.27 -2.42
C ARG A 66 -6.03 -7.99 -2.94
N SER A 67 -5.72 -7.05 -2.03
CA SER A 67 -5.05 -5.78 -2.37
C SER A 67 -3.62 -5.97 -2.87
N LEU A 68 -2.92 -6.99 -2.35
CA LEU A 68 -1.60 -7.39 -2.80
C LEU A 68 -1.60 -8.89 -3.06
N ARG A 69 -1.01 -9.31 -4.18
CA ARG A 69 -0.77 -10.73 -4.53
C ARG A 69 0.70 -10.87 -4.91
N LEU A 70 1.38 -11.83 -4.30
CA LEU A 70 2.79 -12.13 -4.57
C LEU A 70 2.90 -13.60 -4.98
N ARG A 71 3.49 -13.85 -6.16
CA ARG A 71 3.78 -15.20 -6.64
C ARG A 71 5.09 -15.67 -6.04
N LEU A 72 5.03 -16.29 -4.87
CA LEU A 72 6.23 -16.69 -4.11
C LEU A 72 6.95 -17.89 -4.75
N GLU A 73 6.20 -18.85 -5.29
CA GLU A 73 6.73 -20.08 -5.91
C GLU A 73 7.69 -19.82 -7.08
N ASP A 74 7.40 -18.77 -7.87
CA ASP A 74 8.20 -18.37 -9.02
C ASP A 74 9.33 -17.41 -8.67
N PHE A 75 9.41 -16.94 -7.43
CA PHE A 75 10.40 -15.95 -7.05
C PHE A 75 11.81 -16.54 -7.15
N ARG A 76 12.66 -15.90 -7.95
CA ARG A 76 14.08 -16.20 -8.05
C ARG A 76 14.87 -14.90 -7.90
N PRO A 77 15.78 -14.79 -6.90
CA PRO A 77 16.53 -13.56 -6.72
C PRO A 77 17.34 -13.21 -7.96
N SER A 78 17.28 -11.97 -8.42
CA SER A 78 18.09 -11.47 -9.53
C SER A 78 19.57 -11.39 -9.16
N ARG A 79 20.46 -11.18 -10.14
CA ARG A 79 21.90 -11.02 -9.89
C ARG A 79 22.20 -9.84 -8.95
N SER A 80 21.44 -8.74 -9.03
CA SER A 80 21.60 -7.60 -8.11
C SER A 80 21.12 -7.96 -6.70
N GLN A 81 20.00 -8.65 -6.56
CA GLN A 81 19.49 -9.10 -5.26
C GLN A 81 20.45 -10.08 -4.57
N ARG A 82 21.01 -11.05 -5.29
CA ARG A 82 22.03 -11.97 -4.72
C ARG A 82 23.29 -11.24 -4.26
N ARG A 83 23.73 -10.23 -5.02
CA ARG A 83 24.88 -9.39 -4.61
C ARG A 83 24.57 -8.58 -3.36
N ALA A 84 23.37 -7.99 -3.27
CA ALA A 84 22.92 -7.27 -2.09
C ALA A 84 22.87 -8.19 -0.86
N LEU A 85 22.28 -9.39 -0.98
CA LEU A 85 22.25 -10.37 0.11
C LEU A 85 23.65 -10.74 0.60
N LYS A 86 24.60 -10.97 -0.31
CA LYS A 86 25.99 -11.28 0.06
C LYS A 86 26.69 -10.11 0.76
N ALA A 87 26.45 -8.89 0.29
CA ALA A 87 27.08 -7.69 0.83
C ALA A 87 26.56 -7.30 2.22
N ASN A 88 25.42 -7.85 2.63
CA ASN A 88 24.74 -7.57 3.89
C ASN A 88 24.55 -8.87 4.69
N ALA A 89 25.51 -9.79 4.62
CA ALA A 89 25.43 -11.09 5.29
C ALA A 89 25.45 -10.98 6.82
N ASP A 90 25.84 -9.83 7.35
CA ASP A 90 25.83 -9.43 8.75
C ASP A 90 24.47 -8.87 9.22
N ILE A 91 23.52 -8.66 8.30
CA ILE A 91 22.18 -8.15 8.64
C ILE A 91 21.23 -9.31 8.94
N GLU A 92 20.63 -9.27 10.12
CA GLU A 92 19.54 -10.15 10.51
C GLU A 92 18.17 -9.52 10.18
N VAL A 93 17.24 -10.34 9.65
CA VAL A 93 15.87 -9.92 9.35
C VAL A 93 14.91 -10.62 10.30
N ILE A 94 14.13 -9.83 11.05
CA ILE A 94 13.17 -10.32 12.03
C ILE A 94 11.76 -9.93 11.61
N VAL A 95 10.85 -10.90 11.52
CA VAL A 95 9.42 -10.67 11.26
C VAL A 95 8.70 -10.47 12.59
N GLN A 96 8.10 -9.30 12.77
CA GLN A 96 7.41 -8.92 13.99
C GLN A 96 6.26 -7.93 13.72
N THR A 97 5.41 -7.71 14.71
CA THR A 97 4.41 -6.64 14.68
C THR A 97 5.09 -5.28 14.43
N PRO A 98 4.54 -4.41 13.56
CA PRO A 98 5.11 -3.09 13.33
C PRO A 98 5.27 -2.30 14.64
N THR A 99 6.48 -1.83 14.91
CA THR A 99 6.79 -1.01 16.08
C THR A 99 7.71 0.15 15.68
N ALA A 100 7.59 1.26 16.41
CA ALA A 100 8.52 2.39 16.30
C ALA A 100 9.38 2.46 17.55
N THR A 101 10.70 2.39 17.37
CA THR A 101 11.68 2.53 18.45
C THR A 101 12.51 3.80 18.24
N PRO A 102 13.13 4.36 19.28
CA PRO A 102 14.08 5.45 19.11
C PRO A 102 15.21 5.11 18.11
N ALA A 103 15.58 3.84 18.00
CA ALA A 103 16.58 3.38 17.02
C ALA A 103 16.06 3.50 15.57
N HIS A 104 14.80 3.14 15.31
CA HIS A 104 14.18 3.32 13.98
C HIS A 104 14.19 4.79 13.56
N VAL A 105 13.79 5.69 14.47
CA VAL A 105 13.74 7.13 14.19
C VAL A 105 15.15 7.69 13.95
N ARG A 106 16.15 7.27 14.73
CA ARG A 106 17.56 7.66 14.51
C ARG A 106 18.05 7.22 13.14
N LEU A 107 17.80 5.97 12.74
CA LEU A 107 18.20 5.45 11.44
C LEU A 107 17.52 6.21 10.29
N TYR A 108 16.22 6.47 10.41
CA TYR A 108 15.46 7.26 9.45
C TYR A 108 16.02 8.68 9.29
N ASN A 109 16.23 9.39 10.40
CA ASN A 109 16.79 10.74 10.38
C ASN A 109 18.21 10.76 9.78
N ALA A 110 19.06 9.79 10.14
CA ALA A 110 20.42 9.70 9.59
C ALA A 110 20.43 9.53 8.07
N TYR A 111 19.55 8.67 7.52
CA TYR A 111 19.40 8.51 6.09
C TYR A 111 18.93 9.80 5.40
N HIS A 112 17.90 10.47 5.96
CA HIS A 112 17.38 11.70 5.37
C HIS A 112 18.35 12.89 5.48
N GLN A 113 19.17 12.95 6.53
CA GLN A 113 20.27 13.90 6.64
C GLN A 113 21.31 13.68 5.53
N ASP A 114 21.71 12.43 5.28
CA ASP A 114 22.63 12.09 4.19
C ASP A 114 22.02 12.42 2.82
N MET A 115 20.73 12.14 2.59
CA MET A 115 20.04 12.55 1.37
C MET A 115 19.99 14.08 1.20
N ALA A 116 19.79 14.83 2.27
CA ALA A 116 19.79 16.29 2.20
C ALA A 116 21.15 16.83 1.74
N VAL A 117 22.24 16.22 2.21
CA VAL A 117 23.60 16.57 1.78
C VAL A 117 23.84 16.17 0.32
N ARG A 118 23.56 14.90 -0.04
CA ARG A 118 23.92 14.36 -1.37
C ARG A 118 22.97 14.75 -2.49
N LYS A 119 21.71 15.04 -2.17
CA LYS A 119 20.61 15.23 -3.13
C LYS A 119 19.82 16.52 -2.90
N GLN A 120 20.18 17.33 -1.91
CA GLN A 120 19.50 18.60 -1.59
C GLN A 120 17.99 18.44 -1.34
N TRP A 121 17.60 17.31 -0.74
CA TRP A 121 16.22 17.07 -0.36
C TRP A 121 15.84 17.88 0.89
N PRO A 122 14.59 18.37 1.00
CA PRO A 122 14.11 18.98 2.24
C PRO A 122 14.24 17.98 3.41
N TYR A 123 14.95 18.39 4.47
CA TYR A 123 15.09 17.58 5.67
C TYR A 123 14.39 18.24 6.86
N ARG A 124 13.62 17.43 7.59
CA ARG A 124 13.07 17.76 8.89
C ARG A 124 13.33 16.58 9.81
N ALA A 125 13.85 16.84 11.00
CA ALA A 125 14.04 15.79 11.99
C ALA A 125 12.68 15.27 12.48
N HIS A 126 12.54 13.95 12.51
CA HIS A 126 11.37 13.27 13.07
C HIS A 126 11.64 12.79 14.51
N ASN A 127 10.57 12.71 15.30
CA ASN A 127 10.54 12.06 16.61
C ASN A 127 9.54 10.88 16.58
N LEU A 128 9.43 10.11 17.66
CA LEU A 128 8.52 8.95 17.71
C LEU A 128 7.03 9.26 17.46
N LYS A 129 6.56 10.48 17.74
CA LYS A 129 5.17 10.88 17.48
C LYS A 129 4.94 11.33 16.04
N SER A 130 6.02 11.71 15.35
CA SER A 130 5.98 12.21 13.98
C SER A 130 6.65 11.26 12.98
N TYR A 131 7.06 10.07 13.44
CA TYR A 131 7.52 8.94 12.64
C TYR A 131 6.30 8.07 12.35
#